data_AF-A0A2T2T698-F1
#
_entry.id   AF-A0A2T2T698-F1
#
_cell.length_a   1.000
_cell.length_b   1.000
_cell.length_c   1.000
_cell.angle_alpha   90.00
_cell.angle_beta   90.00
_cell.angle_gamma   90.00
#
_symmetry.space_group_name_H-M   'P 1'
#
loop_
_entity.id
_entity.type
_entity.pdbx_description
1 polymer ?
#
loop_
_entity_poly.entity_id
_entity_poly.type
_entity_poly.pdbx_seq_one_letter_code
_entity_poly.pdbx_strand_id
1 'polypeptide(L)'
;MAVRRLLSLAALLVVSGALIYGLNTRLQGVPPVSVLLDPADGLYRTARQARPPADSTELRLSGLDAPVTVVRDQRHVPHIFAESDRDAVIALGYVAAQDRLFQLDFLPRVASGRLSEAFGPSSLEADQFLRQTGMEWGAQRNLGRIREEKDIEWKAMTWYGQGVNAYLDRIGPADLPLEFRLLGYEPDRFSPIQGLRLLQYMNYDLTYGTDDPSYSALRQKLGRDSYERLYPTHPSGLFEPIVPPGEQLASRREMNESPPAEASAAAVEARREGIQALERVLGGRAD
;
A
#
# COMPACT_ATOMS: atom_id res chain seq x y z
N MET A 1 58.53 19.46 9.13
CA MET A 1 57.77 18.21 8.87
C MET A 1 56.47 18.10 9.65
N ALA A 2 56.41 18.50 10.93
CA ALA A 2 55.21 18.38 11.76
C ALA A 2 54.00 19.21 11.26
N VAL A 3 54.20 20.48 10.88
CA VAL A 3 53.13 21.38 10.42
C VAL A 3 52.41 20.86 9.17
N ARG A 4 53.15 20.34 8.19
CA ARG A 4 52.58 19.75 6.96
C ARG A 4 51.72 18.51 7.27
N ARG A 5 52.14 17.67 8.23
CA ARG A 5 51.37 16.51 8.68
C ARG A 5 50.09 16.92 9.41
N LEU A 6 50.16 17.95 10.25
CA LEU A 6 48.99 18.54 10.93
C LEU A 6 47.97 19.12 9.95
N LEU A 7 48.43 19.85 8.93
CA LEU A 7 47.57 20.39 7.87
C LEU A 7 46.93 19.28 7.03
N SER A 8 47.68 18.23 6.67
CA SER A 8 47.13 17.08 5.96
C SER A 8 46.07 16.33 6.79
N LEU A 9 46.28 16.20 8.10
CA LEU A 9 45.34 15.53 9.00
C LEU A 9 44.06 16.35 9.20
N ALA A 10 44.17 17.68 9.32
CA ALA A 10 43.03 18.57 9.36
C ALA A 10 42.22 18.52 8.05
N ALA A 11 42.90 18.54 6.90
CA ALA A 11 42.24 18.42 5.60
C ALA A 11 41.50 17.09 5.45
N LEU A 12 42.10 15.98 5.88
CA LEU A 12 41.45 14.66 5.89
C LEU A 12 40.21 14.65 6.78
N LEU A 13 40.28 15.20 8.00
CA LEU A 13 39.12 15.28 8.89
C LEU A 13 37.98 16.11 8.30
N VAL A 14 38.29 17.24 7.67
CA VAL A 14 37.28 18.09 7.00
C VAL A 14 36.65 17.36 5.82
N VAL A 15 37.45 16.71 4.97
CA VAL A 15 36.94 15.94 3.82
C VAL A 15 36.09 14.77 4.29
N SER A 16 36.55 14.00 5.27
CA SER A 16 35.79 12.89 5.87
C SER A 16 34.50 13.38 6.52
N GLY A 17 34.54 14.49 7.27
CA GLY A 17 33.35 15.09 7.88
C GLY A 17 32.34 15.57 6.84
N ALA A 18 32.81 16.20 5.76
CA ALA A 18 31.96 16.63 4.65
C ALA A 18 31.35 15.44 3.88
N LEU A 19 32.11 14.36 3.68
CA LEU A 19 31.62 13.11 3.09
C LEU A 19 30.56 12.45 3.96
N ILE A 20 30.81 12.31 5.27
CA ILE A 20 29.83 11.73 6.20
C ILE A 20 28.57 12.59 6.22
N TYR A 21 28.71 13.91 6.29
CA TYR A 21 27.57 14.82 6.26
C TYR A 21 26.78 14.69 4.95
N GLY A 22 27.45 14.78 3.79
CA GLY A 22 26.79 14.68 2.48
C GLY A 22 26.15 13.32 2.20
N LEU A 23 26.73 12.22 2.69
CA LEU A 23 26.19 10.86 2.53
C LEU A 23 25.07 10.56 3.53
N ASN A 24 24.96 11.33 4.61
CA ASN A 24 23.94 11.16 5.63
C ASN A 24 22.76 12.14 5.47
N THR A 25 22.92 13.21 4.67
CA THR A 25 21.81 14.12 4.36
C THR A 25 20.90 13.54 3.29
N ARG A 26 19.58 13.65 3.51
CA ARG A 26 18.57 13.32 2.48
C ARG A 26 18.52 14.46 1.47
N LEU A 27 18.91 14.19 0.23
CA LEU A 27 18.85 15.16 -0.86
C LEU A 27 17.58 14.92 -1.67
N GLN A 28 16.63 15.86 -1.64
CA GLN A 28 15.44 15.88 -2.53
C GLN A 28 14.67 14.55 -2.62
N GLY A 29 14.43 13.89 -1.49
CA GLY A 29 13.70 12.60 -1.44
C GLY A 29 14.57 11.37 -1.74
N VAL A 30 15.84 11.55 -2.11
CA VAL A 30 16.80 10.45 -2.17
C VAL A 30 17.22 10.08 -0.74
N PRO A 31 17.13 8.79 -0.37
CA PRO A 31 17.49 8.40 0.97
C PRO A 31 19.01 8.41 1.21
N PRO A 32 19.47 8.42 2.48
CA PRO A 32 20.89 8.56 2.79
C PRO A 32 21.70 7.41 2.19
N VAL A 33 22.64 7.72 1.30
CA VAL A 33 23.48 6.71 0.63
C VAL A 33 24.43 6.03 1.63
N SER A 34 24.71 6.68 2.76
CA SER A 34 25.47 6.10 3.87
C SER A 34 24.90 4.75 4.34
N VAL A 35 23.58 4.58 4.37
CA VAL A 35 22.95 3.30 4.75
C VAL A 35 23.27 2.20 3.75
N LEU A 36 23.39 2.52 2.45
CA LEU A 36 23.78 1.55 1.44
C LEU A 36 25.25 1.13 1.61
N LEU A 37 26.12 2.11 1.89
CA LEU A 37 27.57 1.96 1.94
C LEU A 37 28.09 1.44 3.30
N ASP A 38 27.24 1.34 4.31
CA ASP A 38 27.63 0.84 5.63
C ASP A 38 28.08 -0.64 5.54
N PRO A 39 29.35 -0.96 5.84
CA PRO A 39 29.85 -2.33 5.76
C PRO A 39 29.34 -3.23 6.91
N ALA A 40 28.83 -2.66 8.01
CA ALA A 40 28.26 -3.39 9.13
C ALA A 40 26.75 -3.54 8.95
N ASP A 41 26.05 -2.44 8.69
CA ASP A 41 24.59 -2.41 8.72
C ASP A 41 23.93 -2.18 7.37
N GLY A 42 24.69 -2.02 6.28
CA GLY A 42 24.15 -1.66 4.98
C GLY A 42 23.68 -2.83 4.12
N LEU A 43 23.94 -2.75 2.80
CA LEU A 43 23.42 -3.70 1.80
C LEU A 43 23.76 -5.15 2.14
N TYR A 44 24.98 -5.40 2.61
CA TYR A 44 25.50 -6.75 2.82
C TYR A 44 25.05 -7.38 4.13
N ARG A 45 24.41 -6.65 5.05
CA ARG A 45 23.87 -7.24 6.29
C ARG A 45 22.79 -8.29 5.99
N THR A 46 21.85 -7.96 5.11
CA THR A 46 20.78 -8.88 4.69
C THR A 46 21.35 -10.17 4.12
N ALA A 47 22.38 -10.07 3.27
CA ALA A 47 23.06 -11.24 2.69
C ALA A 47 23.82 -12.07 3.74
N ARG A 48 24.49 -11.43 4.71
CA ARG A 48 25.23 -12.12 5.77
C ARG A 48 24.34 -12.78 6.82
N GLN A 49 23.17 -12.20 7.08
CA GLN A 49 22.21 -12.73 8.05
C GLN A 49 21.20 -13.71 7.44
N ALA A 50 21.19 -13.85 6.11
CA ALA A 50 20.43 -14.87 5.43
C ALA A 50 20.89 -16.26 5.90
N ARG A 51 20.03 -16.94 6.67
CA ARG A 51 20.35 -18.27 7.20
C ARG A 51 20.34 -19.30 6.05
N PRO A 52 21.28 -20.25 6.02
CA PRO A 52 21.22 -21.35 5.08
C PRO A 52 19.95 -22.20 5.30
N PRO A 53 19.42 -22.87 4.26
CA PRO A 53 18.09 -23.50 4.27
C PRO A 53 17.83 -24.66 5.25
N ALA A 54 18.76 -25.01 6.15
CA ALA A 54 18.70 -26.27 6.91
C ALA A 54 18.35 -26.12 8.41
N ASP A 55 18.18 -24.90 8.94
CA ASP A 55 18.03 -24.71 10.38
C ASP A 55 16.55 -24.65 10.78
N SER A 56 15.97 -25.81 11.10
CA SER A 56 14.71 -25.87 11.86
C SER A 56 14.83 -24.97 13.08
N THR A 57 14.00 -23.93 13.14
CA THR A 57 14.05 -22.95 14.22
C THR A 57 12.77 -23.05 15.03
N GLU A 58 12.89 -23.33 16.32
CA GLU A 58 11.76 -23.23 17.25
C GLU A 58 11.61 -21.80 17.76
N LEU A 59 10.39 -21.29 17.71
CA LEU A 59 10.04 -19.93 18.09
C LEU A 59 8.87 -19.96 19.07
N ARG A 60 8.93 -19.12 20.10
CA ARG A 60 7.80 -18.91 21.01
C ARG A 60 7.07 -17.65 20.58
N LEU A 61 5.81 -17.82 20.17
CA LEU A 61 4.95 -16.73 19.78
C LEU A 61 3.84 -16.57 20.81
N SER A 62 3.71 -15.38 21.38
CA SER A 62 2.61 -15.06 22.27
C SER A 62 1.29 -15.06 21.49
N GLY A 63 0.27 -15.74 22.01
CA GLY A 63 -1.08 -15.74 21.44
C GLY A 63 -1.46 -17.00 20.65
N LEU A 64 -0.52 -17.94 20.44
CA LEU A 64 -0.84 -19.29 19.98
C LEU A 64 -1.34 -20.14 21.15
N ASP A 65 -2.40 -20.92 20.91
CA ASP A 65 -2.95 -21.86 21.89
C ASP A 65 -2.29 -23.25 21.76
N ALA A 66 -1.94 -23.64 20.53
CA ALA A 66 -1.25 -24.90 20.21
C ALA A 66 0.00 -24.68 19.33
N PRO A 67 0.93 -25.65 19.27
CA PRO A 67 2.07 -25.58 18.38
C PRO A 67 1.66 -25.48 16.90
N VAL A 68 2.39 -24.65 16.14
CA VAL A 68 2.22 -24.50 14.68
C VAL A 68 3.51 -24.87 13.98
N THR A 69 3.41 -25.73 12.96
CA THR A 69 4.57 -26.15 12.15
C THR A 69 4.53 -25.43 10.82
N VAL A 70 5.64 -24.75 10.46
CA VAL A 70 5.79 -24.09 9.16
C VAL A 70 6.91 -24.77 8.37
N VAL A 71 6.56 -25.34 7.22
CA VAL A 71 7.51 -26.00 6.32
C VAL A 71 7.63 -25.19 5.04
N ARG A 72 8.84 -24.81 4.64
CA ARG A 72 9.07 -24.13 3.36
C ARG A 72 9.52 -25.14 2.31
N ASP A 73 8.89 -25.11 1.13
CA ASP A 73 9.27 -25.96 0.00
C ASP A 73 10.60 -25.51 -0.64
N GLN A 74 11.04 -26.21 -1.70
CA GLN A 74 12.28 -25.87 -2.42
C GLN A 74 12.26 -24.48 -3.07
N ARG A 75 11.07 -23.91 -3.29
CA ARG A 75 10.85 -22.55 -3.82
C ARG A 75 10.60 -21.55 -2.68
N HIS A 76 10.80 -21.96 -1.43
CA HIS A 76 10.57 -21.19 -0.21
C HIS A 76 9.11 -20.79 0.03
N VAL A 77 8.15 -21.50 -0.58
CA VAL A 77 6.72 -21.31 -0.30
C VAL A 77 6.39 -21.92 1.07
N PRO A 78 5.83 -21.15 2.01
CA PRO A 78 5.49 -21.66 3.34
C PRO A 78 4.17 -22.44 3.35
N HIS A 79 4.22 -23.63 3.94
CA HIS A 79 3.08 -24.48 4.27
C HIS A 79 2.88 -24.47 5.79
N ILE A 80 1.71 -24.07 6.25
CA ILE A 80 1.38 -23.88 7.68
C ILE A 80 0.46 -25.00 8.13
N PHE A 81 0.86 -25.72 9.17
CA PHE A 81 0.08 -26.79 9.79
C PHE A 81 -0.23 -26.42 11.24
N ALA A 82 -1.52 -26.32 11.58
CA ALA A 82 -2.00 -25.96 12.90
C ALA A 82 -3.27 -26.76 13.25
N GLU A 83 -3.60 -26.84 14.53
CA GLU A 83 -4.80 -27.55 15.03
C GLU A 83 -6.06 -26.68 15.01
N SER A 84 -5.92 -25.35 14.89
CA SER A 84 -7.04 -24.40 14.89
C SER A 84 -6.85 -23.31 13.83
N ASP A 85 -7.98 -22.79 13.31
CA ASP A 85 -7.98 -21.66 12.36
C ASP A 85 -7.33 -20.41 12.97
N ARG A 86 -7.53 -20.19 14.28
CA ARG A 86 -6.93 -19.07 14.99
C ARG A 86 -5.40 -19.14 14.93
N ASP A 87 -4.82 -20.27 15.31
CA ASP A 87 -3.37 -20.46 15.32
C ASP A 87 -2.79 -20.43 13.90
N ALA A 88 -3.51 -21.02 12.93
CA ALA A 88 -3.14 -20.96 11.51
C ALA A 88 -3.08 -19.52 11.00
N VAL A 89 -4.08 -18.70 11.30
CA VAL A 89 -4.16 -17.30 10.82
C VAL A 89 -3.13 -16.41 11.53
N ILE A 90 -2.84 -16.62 12.81
CA ILE A 90 -1.74 -15.94 13.52
C ILE A 90 -0.40 -16.30 12.85
N ALA A 91 -0.14 -17.59 12.62
CA ALA A 91 1.09 -18.03 11.96
C ALA A 91 1.20 -17.48 10.53
N LEU A 92 0.08 -17.40 9.80
CA LEU A 92 0.02 -16.81 8.47
C LEU A 92 0.44 -15.34 8.48
N GLY A 93 -0.06 -14.55 9.43
CA GLY A 93 0.37 -13.17 9.62
C GLY A 93 1.86 -13.04 9.93
N TYR A 94 2.37 -13.90 10.80
CA TYR A 94 3.79 -13.92 11.17
C TYR A 94 4.70 -14.23 9.97
N VAL A 95 4.38 -15.28 9.21
CA VAL A 95 5.14 -15.71 8.04
C VAL A 95 5.04 -14.67 6.92
N ALA A 96 3.86 -14.10 6.69
CA ALA A 96 3.68 -13.04 5.71
C ALA A 96 4.52 -11.80 6.06
N ALA A 97 4.59 -11.41 7.33
CA ALA A 97 5.47 -10.34 7.77
C ALA A 97 6.95 -10.69 7.55
N GLN A 98 7.35 -11.93 7.86
CA GLN A 98 8.71 -12.39 7.65
C GLN A 98 9.17 -12.25 6.18
N ASP A 99 8.27 -12.53 5.24
CA ASP A 99 8.62 -12.56 3.81
C ASP A 99 8.27 -11.25 3.06
N ARG A 100 7.29 -10.47 3.55
CA ARG A 100 6.65 -9.36 2.82
C ARG A 100 6.36 -8.11 3.65
N LEU A 101 7.06 -7.89 4.76
CA LEU A 101 6.78 -6.77 5.66
C LEU A 101 6.67 -5.41 4.96
N PHE A 102 7.57 -5.11 4.02
CA PHE A 102 7.52 -3.84 3.28
C PHE A 102 6.22 -3.69 2.48
N GLN A 103 5.76 -4.74 1.80
CA GLN A 103 4.52 -4.70 1.02
C GLN A 103 3.29 -4.54 1.94
N LEU A 104 3.31 -5.18 3.12
CA LEU A 104 2.23 -5.09 4.11
C LEU A 104 2.07 -3.68 4.69
N ASP A 105 3.10 -2.84 4.68
CA ASP A 105 3.03 -1.44 5.11
C ASP A 105 2.85 -0.47 3.93
N PHE A 106 3.63 -0.65 2.86
CA PHE A 106 3.68 0.26 1.72
C PHE A 106 2.34 0.36 0.99
N LEU A 107 1.71 -0.78 0.63
CA LEU A 107 0.47 -0.76 -0.14
C LEU A 107 -0.69 -0.10 0.64
N PRO A 108 -0.87 -0.37 1.95
CA PRO A 108 -1.83 0.39 2.75
C PRO A 108 -1.54 1.90 2.85
N ARG A 109 -0.26 2.34 2.84
CA ARG A 109 0.10 3.77 2.76
C ARG A 109 -0.31 4.39 1.44
N VAL A 110 -0.11 3.69 0.32
CA VAL A 110 -0.61 4.12 -1.00
C VAL A 110 -2.13 4.29 -0.94
N ALA A 111 -2.86 3.26 -0.52
CA ALA A 111 -4.32 3.28 -0.49
C ALA A 111 -4.90 4.41 0.40
N SER A 112 -4.20 4.75 1.48
CA SER A 112 -4.62 5.78 2.43
C SER A 112 -4.11 7.19 2.11
N GLY A 113 -3.30 7.34 1.05
CA GLY A 113 -2.62 8.59 0.70
C GLY A 113 -1.72 9.10 1.82
N ARG A 114 -0.80 8.24 2.27
CA ARG A 114 0.21 8.50 3.30
C ARG A 114 1.64 8.20 2.81
N LEU A 115 1.88 8.23 1.50
CA LEU A 115 3.20 7.98 0.92
C LEU A 115 4.21 9.07 1.30
N SER A 116 3.77 10.32 1.43
CA SER A 116 4.63 11.45 1.80
C SER A 116 5.24 11.32 3.19
N GLU A 117 4.67 10.50 4.07
CA GLU A 117 5.26 10.16 5.37
C GLU A 117 6.53 9.29 5.21
N ALA A 118 6.63 8.50 4.14
CA ALA A 118 7.76 7.61 3.87
C ALA A 118 8.72 8.16 2.80
N PHE A 119 8.20 8.78 1.74
CA PHE A 119 8.97 9.26 0.58
C PHE A 119 9.20 10.77 0.57
N GLY A 120 8.58 11.50 1.51
CA GLY A 120 8.74 12.94 1.64
C GLY A 120 7.83 13.76 0.72
N PRO A 121 8.06 15.08 0.63
CA PRO A 121 7.13 16.01 -0.02
C PRO A 121 6.87 15.76 -1.51
N SER A 122 7.79 15.09 -2.22
CA SER A 122 7.65 14.79 -3.65
C SER A 122 6.47 13.87 -3.97
N SER A 123 5.96 13.10 -3.00
CA SER A 123 4.77 12.26 -3.18
C SER A 123 3.47 12.87 -2.65
N LEU A 124 3.48 14.15 -2.26
CA LEU A 124 2.30 14.82 -1.70
C LEU A 124 1.14 14.92 -2.71
N GLU A 125 1.45 15.18 -3.98
CA GLU A 125 0.43 15.24 -5.04
C GLU A 125 -0.26 13.88 -5.22
N ALA A 126 0.52 12.80 -5.19
CA ALA A 126 -0.01 11.44 -5.24
C ALA A 126 -0.92 11.15 -4.04
N ASP A 127 -0.53 11.55 -2.83
CA ASP A 127 -1.37 11.39 -1.64
C ASP A 127 -2.70 12.13 -1.74
N GLN A 128 -2.68 13.37 -2.24
CA GLN A 128 -3.89 14.16 -2.44
C GLN A 128 -4.85 13.47 -3.42
N PHE A 129 -4.31 13.02 -4.56
CA PHE A 129 -5.09 12.29 -5.56
C PHE A 129 -5.67 10.99 -4.99
N LEU A 130 -4.84 10.17 -4.32
CA LEU A 130 -5.27 8.88 -3.75
C LEU A 130 -6.34 9.08 -2.67
N ARG A 131 -6.28 10.14 -1.87
CA ARG A 131 -7.36 10.48 -0.91
C ARG A 131 -8.66 10.88 -1.60
N GLN A 132 -8.60 11.57 -2.74
CA GLN A 132 -9.78 11.95 -3.51
C GLN A 132 -10.52 10.75 -4.11
N THR A 133 -9.84 9.62 -4.31
CA THR A 133 -10.50 8.38 -4.76
C THR A 133 -11.47 7.79 -3.73
N GLY A 134 -11.34 8.18 -2.45
CA GLY A 134 -12.21 7.69 -1.37
C GLY A 134 -11.85 6.30 -0.83
N MET A 135 -10.72 5.71 -1.24
CA MET A 135 -10.26 4.39 -0.75
C MET A 135 -10.17 4.32 0.78
N GLU A 136 -9.55 5.30 1.44
CA GLU A 136 -9.45 5.34 2.90
C GLU A 136 -10.82 5.38 3.58
N TRP A 137 -11.73 6.21 3.06
CA TRP A 137 -13.09 6.32 3.57
C TRP A 137 -13.85 4.98 3.43
N GLY A 138 -13.72 4.33 2.27
CA GLY A 138 -14.32 3.01 2.02
C GLY A 138 -13.77 1.93 2.95
N ALA A 139 -12.45 1.90 3.17
CA ALA A 139 -11.82 1.00 4.12
C ALA A 139 -12.34 1.19 5.55
N GLN A 140 -12.45 2.44 6.02
CA GLN A 140 -12.96 2.75 7.36
C GLN A 140 -14.43 2.35 7.53
N ARG A 141 -15.28 2.62 6.52
CA ARG A 141 -16.69 2.25 6.57
C ARG A 141 -16.89 0.74 6.59
N ASN A 142 -16.13 0.01 5.77
CA ASN A 142 -16.14 -1.45 5.79
C ASN A 142 -15.66 -2.00 7.13
N LEU A 143 -14.62 -1.40 7.72
CA LEU A 143 -14.13 -1.80 9.03
C LEU A 143 -15.18 -1.61 10.12
N GLY A 144 -15.89 -0.48 10.11
CA GLY A 144 -16.98 -0.20 11.04
C GLY A 144 -18.03 -1.32 11.03
N ARG A 145 -18.51 -1.67 9.83
CA ARG A 145 -19.49 -2.75 9.64
C ARG A 145 -18.97 -4.10 10.15
N ILE A 146 -17.77 -4.51 9.73
CA ILE A 146 -17.16 -5.79 10.13
C ILE A 146 -16.96 -5.85 11.65
N ARG A 147 -16.52 -4.74 12.25
CA ARG A 147 -16.29 -4.64 13.69
C ARG A 147 -17.58 -4.69 14.51
N GLU A 148 -18.68 -4.17 13.98
CA GLU A 148 -20.00 -4.23 14.63
C GLU A 148 -20.55 -5.66 14.63
N GLU A 149 -20.40 -6.37 13.51
CA GLU A 149 -20.83 -7.77 13.36
C GLU A 149 -20.02 -8.73 14.26
N LYS A 150 -18.73 -8.44 14.50
CA LYS A 150 -17.81 -9.22 15.36
C LYS A 150 -17.71 -10.71 15.00
N ASP A 151 -17.98 -11.05 13.75
CA ASP A 151 -17.97 -12.42 13.28
C ASP A 151 -16.55 -12.89 12.87
N ILE A 152 -16.48 -13.96 12.07
CA ILE A 152 -15.24 -14.60 11.64
C ILE A 152 -14.28 -13.64 10.93
N GLU A 153 -14.76 -12.67 10.15
CA GLU A 153 -13.93 -11.69 9.45
C GLU A 153 -13.17 -10.81 10.44
N TRP A 154 -13.87 -10.27 11.45
CA TRP A 154 -13.26 -9.45 12.49
C TRP A 154 -12.20 -10.25 13.26
N LYS A 155 -12.51 -11.50 13.62
CA LYS A 155 -11.60 -12.39 14.34
C LYS A 155 -10.37 -12.71 13.49
N ALA A 156 -10.55 -13.16 12.25
CA ALA A 156 -9.47 -13.52 11.34
C ALA A 156 -8.52 -12.33 11.08
N MET A 157 -9.05 -11.14 10.80
CA MET A 157 -8.23 -9.95 10.61
C MET A 157 -7.45 -9.56 11.87
N THR A 158 -8.05 -9.75 13.05
CA THR A 158 -7.39 -9.48 14.33
C THR A 158 -6.28 -10.50 14.59
N TRP A 159 -6.54 -11.79 14.39
CA TRP A 159 -5.56 -12.87 14.52
C TRP A 159 -4.38 -12.70 13.56
N TYR A 160 -4.65 -12.35 12.30
CA TYR A 160 -3.63 -12.08 11.31
C TYR A 160 -2.72 -10.93 11.77
N GLY A 161 -3.32 -9.84 12.25
CA GLY A 161 -2.59 -8.71 12.80
C GLY A 161 -1.74 -9.06 14.03
N GLN A 162 -2.21 -9.96 14.90
CA GLN A 162 -1.40 -10.47 16.02
C GLN A 162 -0.12 -11.16 15.52
N GLY A 163 -0.23 -11.98 14.47
CA GLY A 163 0.91 -12.63 13.82
C GLY A 163 1.94 -11.64 13.28
N VAL A 164 1.48 -10.67 12.49
CA VAL A 164 2.35 -9.63 11.92
C VAL A 164 3.05 -8.83 13.03
N ASN A 165 2.28 -8.43 14.05
CA ASN A 165 2.80 -7.66 15.17
C ASN A 165 3.81 -8.45 16.01
N ALA A 166 3.62 -9.76 16.17
CA ALA A 166 4.57 -10.61 16.88
C ALA A 166 5.89 -10.77 16.12
N TYR A 167 5.89 -10.66 14.78
CA TYR A 167 7.13 -10.54 14.00
C TYR A 167 7.82 -9.19 14.22
N LEU A 168 7.05 -8.10 14.17
CA LEU A 168 7.56 -6.75 14.43
C LEU A 168 8.18 -6.62 15.82
N ASP A 169 7.56 -7.20 16.85
CA ASP A 169 8.07 -7.16 18.23
C ASP A 169 9.38 -7.93 18.42
N ARG A 170 9.72 -8.83 17.47
CA ARG A 170 10.94 -9.63 17.53
C ARG A 170 12.14 -8.94 16.89
N ILE A 171 11.93 -8.13 15.86
CA ILE A 171 13.00 -7.55 15.05
C ILE A 171 13.39 -6.15 15.58
N GLY A 172 14.68 -5.86 15.58
CA GLY A 172 15.17 -4.50 15.88
C GLY A 172 15.24 -3.62 14.64
N PRO A 173 15.48 -2.30 14.79
CA PRO A 173 15.62 -1.38 13.65
C PRO A 173 16.68 -1.82 12.60
N ALA A 174 17.76 -2.47 13.04
CA ALA A 174 18.81 -2.98 12.16
C ALA A 174 18.40 -4.23 11.36
N ASP A 175 17.36 -4.94 11.80
CA ASP A 175 16.84 -6.15 11.17
C ASP A 175 15.61 -5.88 10.30
N LEU A 176 15.18 -4.61 10.21
CA LEU A 176 14.16 -4.19 9.26
C LEU A 176 14.60 -4.48 7.81
N PRO A 177 13.65 -4.80 6.92
CA PRO A 177 13.90 -4.90 5.49
C PRO A 177 14.65 -3.68 4.95
N LEU A 178 15.45 -3.90 3.92
CA LEU A 178 16.34 -2.88 3.35
C LEU A 178 15.58 -1.61 2.97
N GLU A 179 14.37 -1.75 2.46
CA GLU A 179 13.50 -0.67 2.01
C GLU A 179 13.23 0.35 3.12
N PHE A 180 12.90 -0.12 4.33
CA PHE A 180 12.66 0.74 5.49
C PHE A 180 13.93 1.45 5.94
N ARG A 181 15.07 0.73 5.98
CA ARG A 181 16.36 1.29 6.39
C ARG A 181 16.85 2.33 5.39
N LEU A 182 16.67 2.05 4.09
CA LEU A 182 17.01 2.95 3.00
C LEU A 182 16.15 4.21 3.12
N LEU A 183 14.83 4.09 3.05
CA LEU A 183 13.88 5.22 3.11
C LEU A 183 13.90 5.94 4.48
N GLY A 184 14.41 5.27 5.51
CA GLY A 184 14.57 5.77 6.86
C GLY A 184 13.23 6.08 7.52
N TYR A 185 12.30 5.14 7.42
CA TYR A 185 11.03 5.16 8.16
C TYR A 185 10.73 3.75 8.70
N GLU A 186 9.86 3.66 9.70
CA GLU A 186 9.50 2.41 10.35
C GLU A 186 8.08 1.97 9.94
N PRO A 187 7.81 0.66 9.85
CA PRO A 187 6.47 0.16 9.53
C PRO A 187 5.46 0.51 10.63
N ASP A 188 4.20 0.78 10.23
CA ASP A 188 3.10 0.91 11.18
C ASP A 188 2.78 -0.46 11.80
N ARG A 189 2.38 -0.47 13.08
CA ARG A 189 1.80 -1.68 13.71
C ARG A 189 0.60 -2.17 12.91
N PHE A 190 0.52 -3.48 12.68
CA PHE A 190 -0.54 -4.04 11.87
C PHE A 190 -1.88 -3.99 12.60
N SER A 191 -2.89 -3.49 11.90
CA SER A 191 -4.26 -3.47 12.39
C SER A 191 -5.22 -3.85 11.26
N PRO A 192 -6.43 -4.35 11.56
CA PRO A 192 -7.39 -4.79 10.54
C PRO A 192 -7.61 -3.78 9.40
N ILE A 193 -7.52 -2.48 9.66
CA ILE A 193 -7.68 -1.45 8.61
C ILE A 193 -6.65 -1.59 7.48
N GLN A 194 -5.43 -2.05 7.76
CA GLN A 194 -4.38 -2.21 6.74
C GLN A 194 -4.76 -3.27 5.71
N GLY A 195 -5.39 -4.37 6.14
CA GLY A 195 -5.92 -5.38 5.22
C GLY A 195 -7.03 -4.82 4.31
N LEU A 196 -7.92 -3.99 4.85
CA LEU A 196 -8.97 -3.35 4.04
C LEU A 196 -8.41 -2.29 3.10
N ARG A 197 -7.41 -1.53 3.52
CA ARG A 197 -6.69 -0.59 2.65
C ARG A 197 -6.03 -1.31 1.49
N LEU A 198 -5.38 -2.44 1.73
CA LEU A 198 -4.83 -3.28 0.66
C LEU A 198 -5.92 -3.75 -0.31
N LEU A 199 -7.08 -4.20 0.19
CA LEU A 199 -8.20 -4.57 -0.67
C LEU A 199 -8.75 -3.40 -1.50
N GLN A 200 -8.80 -2.19 -0.94
CA GLN A 200 -9.19 -0.99 -1.68
C GLN A 200 -8.17 -0.67 -2.79
N TYR A 201 -6.88 -0.79 -2.50
CA TYR A 201 -5.83 -0.63 -3.52
C TYR A 201 -5.96 -1.67 -4.64
N MET A 202 -6.22 -2.94 -4.32
CA MET A 202 -6.44 -3.97 -5.33
C MET A 202 -7.68 -3.69 -6.19
N ASN A 203 -8.75 -3.19 -5.58
CA ASN A 203 -9.95 -2.77 -6.32
C ASN A 203 -9.62 -1.63 -7.28
N TYR A 204 -8.88 -0.62 -6.80
CA TYR A 204 -8.38 0.45 -7.64
C TYR A 204 -7.53 -0.08 -8.80
N ASP A 205 -6.50 -0.90 -8.54
CA ASP A 205 -5.61 -1.41 -9.60
C ASP A 205 -6.35 -2.23 -10.68
N LEU A 206 -7.38 -2.98 -10.31
CA LEU A 206 -8.12 -3.85 -11.21
C LEU A 206 -9.29 -3.17 -11.93
N THR A 207 -9.83 -2.08 -11.39
CA THR A 207 -11.09 -1.47 -11.90
C THR A 207 -11.00 0.01 -12.19
N TYR A 208 -9.95 0.68 -11.71
CA TYR A 208 -9.76 2.10 -11.93
C TYR A 208 -9.23 2.35 -13.34
N GLY A 209 -10.13 2.72 -14.22
CA GLY A 209 -9.81 3.20 -15.56
C GLY A 209 -11.03 3.86 -16.16
N THR A 210 -10.97 5.17 -16.38
CA THR A 210 -11.97 5.87 -17.19
C THR A 210 -11.28 6.84 -18.13
N ASP A 211 -11.55 6.67 -19.41
CA ASP A 211 -11.18 7.62 -20.45
C ASP A 211 -12.34 8.58 -20.76
N ASP A 212 -13.41 8.56 -19.95
CA ASP A 212 -14.63 9.33 -20.21
C ASP A 212 -14.35 10.83 -20.43
N PRO A 213 -13.48 11.51 -19.66
CA PRO A 213 -13.15 12.91 -19.93
C PRO A 213 -12.47 13.11 -21.29
N SER A 214 -11.53 12.23 -21.63
CA SER A 214 -10.78 12.27 -22.90
C SER A 214 -11.71 12.01 -24.08
N TYR A 215 -12.55 10.98 -23.99
CA TYR A 215 -13.56 10.65 -24.99
C TYR A 215 -14.64 11.73 -25.12
N SER A 216 -15.04 12.36 -24.02
CA SER A 216 -15.97 13.50 -24.04
C SER A 216 -15.38 14.70 -24.77
N ALA A 217 -14.12 15.05 -24.49
CA ALA A 217 -13.42 16.12 -25.20
C ALA A 217 -13.22 15.79 -26.69
N LEU A 218 -12.93 14.53 -27.01
CA LEU A 218 -12.79 14.06 -28.39
C LEU A 218 -14.10 14.14 -29.15
N ARG A 219 -15.21 13.72 -28.54
CA ARG A 219 -16.57 13.81 -29.11
C ARG A 219 -16.96 15.26 -29.40
N GLN A 220 -16.59 16.21 -28.55
CA GLN A 220 -16.83 17.63 -28.79
C GLN A 220 -16.04 18.16 -30.00
N LYS A 221 -14.81 17.70 -30.21
CA LYS A 221 -13.95 18.15 -31.33
C LYS A 221 -14.32 17.52 -32.68
N LEU A 222 -14.70 16.24 -32.70
CA LEU A 222 -15.01 15.51 -33.94
C LEU A 222 -16.44 15.72 -34.43
N GLY A 223 -17.34 16.12 -33.54
CA GLY A 223 -18.79 16.06 -33.78
C GLY A 223 -19.32 14.63 -33.59
N ARG A 224 -20.62 14.52 -33.33
CA ARG A 224 -21.28 13.26 -32.96
C ARG A 224 -21.09 12.17 -34.02
N ASP A 225 -21.40 12.47 -35.27
CA ASP A 225 -21.43 11.46 -36.34
C ASP A 225 -20.03 10.91 -36.64
N SER A 226 -19.00 11.78 -36.71
CA SER A 226 -17.61 11.36 -36.90
C SER A 226 -17.10 10.54 -35.71
N TYR A 227 -17.47 10.94 -34.49
CA TYR A 227 -17.09 10.22 -33.27
C TYR A 227 -17.71 8.82 -33.23
N GLU A 228 -19.02 8.69 -33.45
CA GLU A 228 -19.73 7.40 -33.45
C GLU A 228 -19.23 6.44 -34.54
N ARG A 229 -18.72 6.99 -35.66
CA ARG A 229 -18.10 6.19 -36.73
C ARG A 229 -16.72 5.63 -36.36
N LEU A 230 -15.93 6.38 -35.59
CA LEU A 230 -14.57 5.97 -35.19
C LEU A 230 -14.55 5.18 -33.87
N TYR A 231 -15.44 5.52 -32.94
CA TYR A 231 -15.54 4.95 -31.60
C TYR A 231 -16.98 4.50 -31.29
N PRO A 232 -17.50 3.47 -32.01
CA PRO A 232 -18.83 2.94 -31.73
C PRO A 232 -18.86 2.28 -30.34
N THR A 233 -19.92 2.53 -29.56
CA THR A 233 -20.10 1.93 -28.22
C THR A 233 -20.16 0.40 -28.27
N HIS A 234 -20.77 -0.15 -29.33
CA HIS A 234 -20.90 -1.59 -29.55
C HIS A 234 -20.64 -1.90 -31.04
N PRO A 235 -19.37 -2.04 -31.45
CA PRO A 235 -19.06 -2.41 -32.82
C PRO A 235 -19.59 -3.83 -33.10
N SER A 236 -20.53 -3.94 -34.04
CA SER A 236 -21.08 -5.22 -34.44
C SER A 236 -19.99 -6.12 -35.04
N GLY A 237 -19.97 -7.38 -34.62
CA GLY A 237 -19.07 -8.41 -35.16
C GLY A 237 -17.60 -8.35 -34.70
N LEU A 238 -17.22 -7.39 -33.83
CA LEU A 238 -15.87 -7.32 -33.27
C LEU A 238 -15.74 -7.98 -31.90
N PHE A 239 -16.83 -8.09 -31.14
CA PHE A 239 -16.84 -8.69 -29.81
C PHE A 239 -18.02 -9.64 -29.65
N GLU A 240 -17.75 -10.86 -29.18
CA GLU A 240 -18.75 -11.80 -28.71
C GLU A 240 -18.92 -11.62 -27.19
N PRO A 241 -20.15 -11.39 -26.68
CA PRO A 241 -20.36 -11.24 -25.25
C PRO A 241 -20.09 -12.57 -24.53
N ILE A 242 -19.49 -12.51 -23.32
CA ILE A 242 -19.21 -13.69 -22.48
C ILE A 242 -20.49 -14.48 -22.19
N VAL A 243 -21.62 -13.78 -22.01
CA VAL A 243 -22.95 -14.38 -21.90
C VAL A 243 -23.64 -14.33 -23.27
N PRO A 244 -23.91 -15.47 -23.93
CA PRO A 244 -24.50 -15.50 -25.25
C PRO A 244 -25.90 -14.86 -25.29
N PRO A 245 -26.29 -14.15 -26.37
CA PRO A 245 -27.57 -13.45 -26.47
C PRO A 245 -28.82 -14.32 -26.23
N GLY A 246 -28.76 -15.62 -26.52
CA GLY A 246 -29.86 -16.56 -26.29
C GLY A 246 -30.07 -16.97 -24.82
N GLU A 247 -29.08 -16.75 -23.96
CA GLU A 247 -29.09 -17.15 -22.54
C GLU A 247 -29.30 -15.96 -21.59
N GLN A 248 -29.28 -14.72 -22.10
CA GLN A 248 -29.43 -13.48 -21.33
C GLN A 248 -30.83 -13.28 -20.71
N LEU A 249 -31.83 -14.10 -21.10
CA LEU A 249 -33.25 -13.90 -20.76
C LEU A 249 -33.64 -14.35 -19.33
N ALA A 250 -32.83 -15.16 -18.64
CA ALA A 250 -33.16 -15.63 -17.30
C ALA A 250 -32.61 -14.74 -16.17
N SER A 251 -31.62 -13.89 -16.46
CA SER A 251 -30.89 -13.11 -15.45
C SER A 251 -31.07 -11.60 -15.55
N ARG A 252 -32.08 -11.11 -16.30
CA ARG A 252 -32.66 -9.79 -16.02
C ARG A 252 -33.31 -9.83 -14.64
N ARG A 253 -32.49 -9.89 -13.58
CA ARG A 253 -32.80 -9.12 -12.39
C ARG A 253 -33.01 -7.72 -12.92
N GLU A 254 -34.18 -7.15 -12.66
CA GLU A 254 -34.42 -5.72 -12.82
C GLU A 254 -33.15 -5.04 -12.33
N MET A 255 -32.35 -4.51 -13.28
CA MET A 255 -31.25 -3.65 -12.88
C MET A 255 -31.96 -2.58 -12.09
N ASN A 256 -31.69 -2.51 -10.79
CA ASN A 256 -32.14 -1.41 -9.95
C ASN A 256 -31.96 -0.17 -10.80
N GLU A 257 -33.08 0.51 -11.05
CA GLU A 257 -33.12 1.75 -11.79
C GLU A 257 -31.91 2.58 -11.33
N SER A 258 -31.22 3.23 -12.29
CA SER A 258 -30.25 4.27 -11.95
C SER A 258 -30.80 5.04 -10.75
N PRO A 259 -30.02 5.22 -9.66
CA PRO A 259 -30.56 5.78 -8.42
C PRO A 259 -31.41 7.01 -8.77
N PRO A 260 -32.61 7.16 -8.18
CA PRO A 260 -33.57 8.20 -8.57
C PRO A 260 -32.84 9.52 -8.80
N ALA A 261 -33.25 10.31 -9.79
CA ALA A 261 -32.55 11.56 -10.15
C ALA A 261 -32.27 12.45 -8.92
N GLU A 262 -33.10 12.36 -7.89
CA GLU A 262 -32.93 12.98 -6.57
C GLU A 262 -31.68 12.51 -5.79
N ALA A 263 -31.35 11.21 -5.78
CA ALA A 263 -30.15 10.68 -5.14
C ALA A 263 -28.87 11.07 -5.90
N SER A 264 -28.95 11.14 -7.23
CA SER A 264 -27.87 11.68 -8.07
C SER A 264 -27.71 13.20 -7.86
N ALA A 265 -28.81 13.95 -7.78
CA ALA A 265 -28.81 15.37 -7.48
C ALA A 265 -28.27 15.66 -6.07
N ALA A 266 -28.62 14.86 -5.07
CA ALA A 266 -28.08 14.98 -3.71
C ALA A 266 -26.57 14.69 -3.66
N ALA A 267 -26.08 13.71 -4.42
CA ALA A 267 -24.65 13.44 -4.53
C ALA A 267 -23.89 14.57 -5.26
N VAL A 268 -24.49 15.16 -6.29
CA VAL A 268 -23.95 16.33 -6.99
C VAL A 268 -23.94 17.57 -6.10
N GLU A 269 -25.00 17.80 -5.33
CA GLU A 269 -25.09 18.92 -4.39
C GLU A 269 -24.12 18.74 -3.22
N ALA A 270 -24.02 17.55 -2.62
CA ALA A 270 -23.03 17.26 -1.59
C ALA A 270 -21.59 17.45 -2.10
N ARG A 271 -21.32 17.10 -3.38
CA ARG A 271 -20.03 17.36 -4.01
C ARG A 271 -19.79 18.85 -4.23
N ARG A 272 -20.83 19.61 -4.63
CA ARG A 272 -20.77 21.07 -4.78
C ARG A 272 -20.54 21.77 -3.44
N GLU A 273 -21.26 21.39 -2.39
CA GLU A 273 -21.07 21.88 -1.03
C GLU A 273 -19.67 21.56 -0.50
N GLY A 274 -19.16 20.36 -0.79
CA GLY A 274 -17.79 19.97 -0.47
C GLY A 274 -16.75 20.85 -1.16
N ILE A 275 -16.93 21.16 -2.44
CA ILE A 275 -16.07 22.08 -3.20
C ILE A 275 -16.14 23.50 -2.64
N GLN A 276 -17.34 24.02 -2.35
CA GLN A 276 -17.51 25.36 -1.77
C GLN A 276 -16.98 25.47 -0.34
N ALA A 277 -17.03 24.39 0.44
CA ALA A 277 -16.41 24.32 1.76
C ALA A 277 -14.88 24.35 1.63
N LEU A 278 -14.32 23.64 0.64
CA LEU A 278 -12.90 23.68 0.31
C LEU A 278 -12.46 25.09 -0.10
N GLU A 279 -13.22 25.75 -0.97
CA GLU A 279 -12.97 27.11 -1.44
C GLU A 279 -13.03 28.14 -0.30
N ARG A 280 -13.94 27.98 0.67
CA ARG A 280 -13.98 28.83 1.88
C ARG A 280 -12.77 28.64 2.78
N VAL A 281 -12.27 27.41 2.88
CA VAL A 281 -11.07 27.09 3.68
C VAL A 281 -9.79 27.59 2.98
N LEU A 282 -9.72 27.50 1.66
CA LEU A 282 -8.56 27.89 0.86
C LEU A 282 -8.54 29.39 0.51
N GLY A 283 -9.70 30.03 0.39
CA GLY A 283 -9.87 31.45 0.08
C GLY A 283 -9.79 32.39 1.29
N GLY A 284 -9.66 31.86 2.51
CA GLY A 284 -9.58 32.65 3.76
C GLY A 284 -8.17 33.18 4.11
N ARG A 285 -7.21 33.14 3.19
CA ARG A 285 -5.87 33.74 3.36
C ARG A 285 -5.54 34.66 2.19
N ALA A 286 -6.26 35.77 2.13
CA ALA A 286 -5.82 36.97 1.43
C ALA A 286 -6.50 38.18 2.08
N ASP A 287 -6.01 38.52 3.28
CA ASP A 287 -5.87 39.89 3.76
C ASP A 287 -4.51 39.98 4.47
#